data_AF-A0A956E7D7-F1
#
_entry.id   AF-A0A956E7D7-F1
#
_cell.length_a   1.000
_cell.length_b   1.000
_cell.length_c   1.000
_cell.angle_alpha   90.00
_cell.angle_beta   90.00
_cell.angle_gamma   90.00
#
_symmetry.space_group_name_H-M   'P 1'
#
loop_
_entity.id
_entity.type
_entity.pdbx_description
1 polymer ?
#
loop_
_entity_poly.entity_id
_entity_poly.type
_entity_poly.pdbx_seq_one_letter_code
_entity_poly.pdbx_strand_id
1 'polypeptide(L)'
;MKYAQIQSSCECQAKLFADLDETRCVLRGWAKDMRRKQESTAPAHAIHADQEKFQVGWLCPFCNRNTLRAFDASGLSWRAAPDPAPEPASAAD
;
A
#
# COMPACT_ATOMS: atom_id res chain seq x y z
N MET A 1 6.82 14.04 5.90
CA MET A 1 6.94 12.56 5.81
C MET A 1 7.06 12.17 4.35
N LYS A 2 7.84 11.14 4.00
CA LYS A 2 7.86 10.58 2.64
C LYS A 2 7.15 9.23 2.61
N TYR A 3 6.64 8.87 1.45
CA TYR A 3 6.10 7.54 1.21
C TYR A 3 6.51 7.02 -0.16
N ALA A 4 6.56 5.70 -0.31
CA ALA A 4 6.74 5.02 -1.59
C ALA A 4 5.52 4.14 -1.86
N GLN A 5 4.98 4.20 -3.06
CA GLN A 5 3.89 3.33 -3.48
C GLN A 5 4.46 2.12 -4.22
N ILE A 6 4.08 0.93 -3.77
CA ILE A 6 4.38 -0.33 -4.45
C ILE A 6 3.10 -0.93 -5.00
N GLN A 7 3.24 -1.75 -6.03
CA GLN A 7 2.13 -2.46 -6.63
C GLN A 7 2.49 -3.89 -7.02
N SER A 8 1.48 -4.76 -7.04
CA SER A 8 1.55 -6.08 -7.65
C SER A 8 0.21 -6.49 -8.26
N SER A 9 0.13 -7.73 -8.72
CA SER A 9 -1.10 -8.33 -9.26
C SER A 9 -1.40 -9.64 -8.52
N CYS A 10 -2.67 -9.80 -8.15
CA CYS A 10 -3.21 -11.03 -7.60
C CYS A 10 -3.48 -12.05 -8.72
N GLU A 11 -3.59 -13.33 -8.39
CA GLU A 11 -3.98 -14.40 -9.32
C GLU A 11 -5.33 -14.13 -9.99
N CYS A 12 -6.26 -13.50 -9.28
CA CYS A 12 -7.57 -13.08 -9.80
C CYS A 12 -7.51 -11.84 -10.72
N GLN A 13 -6.31 -11.38 -11.08
CA GLN A 13 -6.02 -10.21 -11.92
C GLN A 13 -6.32 -8.84 -11.28
N ALA A 14 -6.75 -8.79 -10.02
CA ALA A 14 -6.82 -7.54 -9.28
C ALA A 14 -5.42 -6.93 -9.07
N LYS A 15 -5.33 -5.60 -9.15
CA LYS A 15 -4.12 -4.85 -8.82
C LYS A 15 -4.08 -4.60 -7.32
N LEU A 16 -2.94 -4.89 -6.70
CA LEU A 16 -2.71 -4.73 -5.26
C LEU A 16 -1.72 -3.59 -5.06
N PHE A 17 -1.99 -2.72 -4.11
CA PHE A 17 -1.17 -1.54 -3.82
C PHE A 17 -0.91 -1.44 -2.33
N ALA A 18 0.25 -0.89 -1.98
CA ALA A 18 0.54 -0.44 -0.63
C ALA A 18 1.37 0.84 -0.68
N ASP A 19 1.11 1.75 0.27
CA ASP A 19 2.01 2.87 0.56
C ASP A 19 2.89 2.48 1.74
N LEU A 20 4.19 2.73 1.60
CA LEU A 20 5.22 2.45 2.59
C LEU A 20 5.78 3.75 3.15
N ASP A 21 6.11 3.79 4.43
CA ASP A 21 6.92 4.87 5.01
C ASP A 21 8.42 4.67 4.75
N GLU A 22 9.25 5.59 5.23
CA GLU A 22 10.72 5.57 5.05
C GLU A 22 11.40 4.34 5.67
N THR A 23 10.76 3.67 6.63
CA THR A 23 11.22 2.39 7.21
C THR A 23 10.68 1.17 6.46
N ARG A 24 9.96 1.39 5.36
CA ARG A 24 9.27 0.39 4.54
C ARG A 24 8.13 -0.33 5.28
N CYS A 25 7.63 0.25 6.37
CA CYS A 25 6.42 -0.22 7.01
C CYS A 25 5.18 0.19 6.20
N VAL A 26 4.20 -0.71 6.11
CA VAL A 26 2.96 -0.44 5.37
C VAL A 26 2.10 0.55 6.14
N LEU A 27 1.80 1.68 5.51
CA LEU A 27 0.87 2.69 6.02
C LEU A 27 -0.58 2.37 5.67
N ARG A 28 -0.81 1.87 4.44
CA ARG A 28 -2.12 1.40 3.96
C ARG A 28 -1.97 0.44 2.79
N GLY A 29 -2.96 -0.42 2.60
CA GLY A 29 -3.08 -1.31 1.46
C GLY A 29 -4.48 -1.29 0.84
N TRP A 30 -4.56 -1.40 -0.48
CA TRP A 30 -5.81 -1.44 -1.22
C TRP A 30 -5.67 -2.27 -2.49
N ALA A 31 -6.82 -2.65 -3.06
CA ALA A 31 -6.89 -3.42 -4.28
C ALA A 31 -7.88 -2.79 -5.26
N LYS A 32 -7.58 -2.89 -6.56
CA LYS A 32 -8.46 -2.48 -7.66
C LYS A 32 -8.81 -3.67 -8.54
N ASP A 33 -10.11 -3.96 -8.68
CA ASP A 33 -10.63 -4.82 -9.73
C ASP A 33 -10.99 -3.95 -10.94
N MET A 34 -10.14 -3.98 -11.97
CA MET A 34 -10.32 -3.18 -13.19
C MET A 34 -11.54 -3.61 -14.01
N ARG A 35 -11.94 -4.89 -13.93
CA ARG A 35 -13.13 -5.39 -14.63
C ARG A 35 -14.41 -4.86 -13.98
N ARG A 36 -14.43 -4.82 -12.64
CA ARG A 36 -15.58 -4.34 -11.86
C ARG A 36 -15.54 -2.83 -11.58
N LYS A 37 -14.45 -2.15 -11.94
CA LYS A 37 -14.16 -0.74 -11.60
C LYS A 37 -14.34 -0.48 -10.11
N GLN A 38 -13.95 -1.44 -9.28
CA GLN A 38 -14.12 -1.39 -7.84
C GLN A 38 -12.76 -1.25 -7.16
N GLU A 39 -12.68 -0.37 -6.17
CA GLU A 39 -11.58 -0.29 -5.23
C GLU A 39 -12.06 -0.75 -3.85
N SER A 40 -11.20 -1.46 -3.13
CA SER A 40 -11.49 -1.91 -1.77
C SER A 40 -10.22 -1.97 -0.94
N THR A 41 -10.33 -1.74 0.37
CA THR A 41 -9.23 -1.89 1.32
C THR A 41 -8.73 -3.32 1.29
N ALA A 42 -7.40 -3.48 1.26
CA ALA A 42 -6.73 -4.77 1.24
C ALA A 42 -5.66 -4.75 2.32
N PRO A 43 -5.84 -5.45 3.45
CA PRO A 43 -4.83 -5.53 4.49
C PRO A 43 -3.49 -5.94 3.89
N ALA A 44 -2.45 -5.18 4.20
CA ALA A 44 -1.12 -5.40 3.69
C ALA A 44 -0.08 -5.30 4.81
N HIS A 45 0.98 -6.10 4.70
CA HIS A 45 2.03 -6.17 5.72
C HIS A 45 3.40 -6.36 5.08
N ALA A 46 4.38 -5.59 5.54
CA ALA A 46 5.77 -5.75 5.14
C ALA A 46 6.48 -6.76 6.05
N ILE A 47 7.28 -7.63 5.46
CA ILE A 47 8.05 -8.68 6.13
C ILE A 47 9.52 -8.45 5.79
N HIS A 48 10.38 -8.48 6.82
CA HIS A 48 11.81 -8.16 6.69
C HIS A 48 12.05 -6.78 6.07
N ALA A 49 11.27 -5.78 6.52
CA ALA A 49 11.31 -4.42 5.98
C ALA A 49 12.69 -3.76 6.13
N ASP A 50 13.52 -4.22 7.07
CA ASP A 50 14.90 -3.79 7.28
C ASP A 50 15.90 -4.25 6.20
N GLN A 51 15.55 -5.28 5.42
CA GLN A 51 16.43 -5.87 4.40
C GLN A 51 16.36 -5.14 3.04
N GLU A 52 17.41 -5.28 2.23
CA GLU A 52 17.44 -4.76 0.86
C GLU A 52 16.33 -5.39 0.00
N LYS A 53 16.14 -6.71 0.15
CA LYS A 53 15.01 -7.44 -0.42
C LYS A 53 14.02 -7.74 0.68
N PHE A 54 12.86 -7.12 0.61
CA PHE A 54 11.78 -7.30 1.58
C PHE A 54 10.54 -7.83 0.86
N GLN A 55 9.58 -8.32 1.64
CA GLN A 55 8.33 -8.83 1.09
C GLN A 55 7.16 -7.99 1.55
N VAL A 56 6.13 -7.91 0.72
CA VAL A 56 4.82 -7.41 1.13
C VAL A 56 3.77 -8.46 0.80
N GLY A 57 2.96 -8.77 1.82
CA GLY A 57 1.81 -9.64 1.72
C GLY A 57 0.53 -8.81 1.68
N TRP A 58 -0.42 -9.17 0.82
CA TRP A 58 -1.78 -8.61 0.80
C TRP A 58 -2.81 -9.73 0.98
N LEU A 59 -3.88 -9.46 1.72
CA LEU A 59 -5.12 -10.22 1.63
C LEU A 59 -6.02 -9.58 0.58
N CYS A 60 -6.21 -10.23 -0.56
CA CYS A 60 -7.03 -9.70 -1.65
C CYS A 60 -8.52 -9.74 -1.30
N PRO A 61 -9.25 -8.59 -1.30
CA PRO A 61 -10.67 -8.56 -0.92
C PRO A 61 -11.60 -9.14 -2.00
N PHE A 62 -11.10 -9.40 -3.21
CA PHE A 62 -11.92 -9.90 -4.32
C PHE A 62 -11.93 -11.43 -4.43
N CYS A 63 -10.82 -12.09 -4.08
CA CYS A 63 -10.70 -13.55 -4.14
C CYS A 63 -10.30 -14.21 -2.82
N ASN A 64 -10.15 -13.41 -1.75
CA ASN A 64 -9.80 -13.86 -0.38
C ASN A 64 -8.51 -14.69 -0.29
N ARG A 65 -7.58 -14.51 -1.23
CA ARG A 65 -6.26 -15.14 -1.20
C ARG A 65 -5.19 -14.17 -0.74
N ASN A 66 -4.20 -14.71 -0.03
CA ASN A 66 -2.98 -14.00 0.27
C ASN A 66 -2.07 -13.96 -0.97
N THR A 67 -1.53 -12.79 -1.28
CA THR A 67 -0.52 -12.61 -2.33
C THR A 67 0.74 -12.07 -1.67
N LEU A 68 1.85 -12.80 -1.78
CA LEU A 68 3.15 -12.41 -1.25
C LEU A 68 4.10 -12.08 -2.40
N ARG A 69 4.79 -10.94 -2.30
CA ARG A 69 5.69 -10.45 -3.35
C ARG A 69 6.93 -9.81 -2.76
N ALA A 70 8.07 -10.10 -3.36
CA ALA A 70 9.34 -9.48 -3.01
C ALA A 70 9.52 -8.16 -3.77
N PHE A 71 10.14 -7.19 -3.10
CA PHE A 71 10.51 -5.90 -3.63
C PHE A 71 11.97 -5.61 -3.27
N ASP A 72 12.63 -4.80 -4.09
CA ASP A 72 13.97 -4.32 -3.83
C ASP A 72 13.89 -2.87 -3.32
N ALA A 73 14.55 -2.58 -2.21
CA ALA A 73 14.56 -1.26 -1.59
C ALA A 73 15.14 -0.18 -2.51
N SER A 74 16.09 -0.54 -3.39
CA SER A 74 16.68 0.39 -4.35
C SER A 74 15.70 0.83 -5.45
N GLY A 75 14.64 0.06 -5.68
CA GLY A 75 13.60 0.34 -6.68
C GLY A 75 12.49 1.28 -6.19
N LEU A 76 12.53 1.73 -4.93
CA LEU A 76 11.49 2.57 -4.35
C LEU A 76 11.61 4.03 -4.82
N SER A 77 10.51 4.57 -5.36
CA SER A 77 10.39 5.99 -5.70
C SER A 77 9.66 6.74 -4.58
N TRP A 78 10.41 7.52 -3.82
CA TRP A 78 9.91 8.29 -2.68
C TRP A 78 9.23 9.58 -3.11
N ARG A 79 8.05 9.84 -2.54
CA ARG A 79 7.25 11.06 -2.75
C ARG A 79 7.07 11.76 -1.41
N ALA A 80 6.99 13.08 -1.44
CA ALA A 80 6.51 13.83 -0.28
C ALA A 80 5.06 13.43 0.00
N ALA A 81 4.73 13.17 1.26
CA ALA A 81 3.34 13.09 1.69
C ALA A 81 2.66 14.43 1.37
N PRO A 82 1.42 14.43 0.85
CA PRO A 82 0.65 15.65 0.78
C PRO A 82 0.56 16.24 2.20
N ASP A 83 0.71 17.57 2.32
CA ASP A 83 0.52 18.24 3.60
C ASP A 83 -0.85 17.83 4.17
N PRO A 84 -0.94 17.53 5.48
CA PRO A 84 -2.23 17.26 6.09
C PRO A 84 -3.14 18.45 5.75
N ALA A 85 -4.29 18.16 5.15
CA ALA A 85 -5.28 19.20 4.89
C ALA A 85 -5.54 19.94 6.20
N PRO A 86 -5.63 21.28 6.20
CA PRO A 86 -5.87 22.03 7.42
C PRO A 86 -7.11 21.46 8.10
N GLU A 87 -6.97 21.05 9.35
CA GLU A 87 -8.08 20.56 10.15
C GLU A 87 -9.21 21.61 10.07
N PRO A 88 -10.46 21.20 9.82
CA PRO A 88 -11.56 22.15 9.82
C PRO A 88 -11.59 22.81 11.20
N ALA A 89 -11.42 24.13 11.22
CA ALA A 89 -11.45 24.93 12.43
C ALA A 89 -12.70 24.54 13.21
N SER A 90 -12.50 23.88 14.36
CA SER A 90 -13.57 23.57 15.29
C SER A 90 -14.22 24.89 15.66
N ALA A 91 -15.47 25.08 15.21
CA ALA A 91 -16.29 26.21 15.61
C ALA A 91 -16.46 26.12 17.13
N ALA A 92 -15.79 27.03 17.84
CA ALA A 92 -16.06 27.27 19.24
C ALA A 92 -17.44 27.93 19.36
N ASP A 93 -18.23 27.40 20.31
CA ASP A 93 -19.58 27.84 20.72
C ASP A 93 -19.75 29.37 20.88
#